data_AF-A0A0D8ZKY2-F1
#
_entry.id   AF-A0A0D8ZKY2-F1
#
_cell.length_a   1.000
_cell.length_b   1.000
_cell.length_c   1.000
_cell.angle_alpha   90.00
_cell.angle_beta   90.00
_cell.angle_gamma   90.00
#
_symmetry.space_group_name_H-M   'P 1'
#
loop_
_entity.id
_entity.type
_entity.pdbx_description
1 polymer ?
#
loop_
_entity_poly.entity_id
_entity_poly.type
_entity_poly.pdbx_seq_one_letter_code
_entity_poly.pdbx_strand_id
1 'polypeptide(L)'
;MQIKTVHYSALLNLGNYSNEKIGFTAQLSEGESVEQVIEQLREKVKQNGGTNAEELYQTMYRGRRELAELERKIKNATDQWNATAEFLRAQGIKPDTGNMPQFTNLLPEIKEEDSGVVDGEIEEELEVESSDF
;
A
#
# COMPACT_ATOMS: atom_id res chain seq x y z
N MET A 1 44.22 19.67 -7.04
CA MET A 1 43.63 18.67 -6.12
C MET A 1 42.43 18.07 -6.84
N GLN A 2 42.47 16.79 -7.23
CA GLN A 2 41.38 16.14 -7.95
C GLN A 2 40.51 15.37 -6.95
N ILE A 3 39.21 15.67 -6.92
CA ILE A 3 38.23 14.93 -6.13
C ILE A 3 37.98 13.61 -6.85
N LYS A 4 38.20 12.48 -6.16
CA LYS A 4 38.01 11.14 -6.73
C LYS A 4 36.69 10.49 -6.33
N THR A 5 36.15 10.89 -5.19
CA THR A 5 35.00 10.23 -4.58
C THR A 5 34.11 11.26 -3.92
N VAL A 6 32.81 11.13 -4.12
CA VAL A 6 31.76 11.94 -3.50
C VAL A 6 30.90 11.02 -2.64
N HIS A 7 30.67 11.42 -1.40
CA HIS A 7 29.77 10.73 -0.48
C HIS A 7 28.63 11.68 -0.11
N TYR A 8 27.41 11.17 -0.18
CA TYR A 8 26.22 11.89 0.25
C TYR A 8 25.40 11.00 1.18
N SER A 9 24.91 11.58 2.28
CA SER A 9 24.00 10.89 3.20
C SER A 9 22.92 11.84 3.70
N ALA A 10 21.73 11.28 3.96
CA ALA A 10 20.63 11.99 4.59
C ALA A 10 20.13 11.21 5.81
N LEU A 11 19.57 11.95 6.76
CA LEU A 11 18.86 11.40 7.91
C LEU A 11 17.37 11.34 7.55
N LEU A 12 16.79 10.15 7.65
CA LEU A 12 15.38 9.89 7.39
C LEU A 12 14.69 9.60 8.72
N ASN A 13 13.55 10.25 8.94
CA ASN A 13 12.73 10.00 10.12
C ASN A 13 11.77 8.85 9.79
N LEU A 14 11.90 7.73 10.50
CA LEU A 14 11.03 6.56 10.36
C LEU A 14 9.79 6.65 11.27
N GLY A 15 9.67 7.72 12.06
CA GLY A 15 8.67 7.88 13.11
C GLY A 15 9.12 7.27 14.45
N ASN A 16 8.35 7.51 15.52
CA ASN A 16 8.60 6.97 16.85
C ASN A 16 10.01 7.25 17.41
N TYR A 17 10.56 8.44 17.16
CA TYR A 17 11.93 8.83 17.54
C TYR A 17 13.03 7.94 16.93
N SER A 18 12.69 7.11 15.94
CA SER A 18 13.65 6.31 15.18
C SER A 18 14.09 7.08 13.93
N ASN A 19 15.39 7.18 13.74
CA ASN A 19 15.98 7.78 12.56
C ASN A 19 16.90 6.78 11.88
N GLU A 20 16.82 6.71 10.56
CA GLU A 20 17.73 5.93 9.74
C GLU A 20 18.64 6.87 8.95
N LYS A 21 19.92 6.54 8.84
CA LYS A 21 20.86 7.27 8.00
C LYS A 21 21.15 6.45 6.76
N ILE A 22 20.74 6.95 5.60
CA ILE A 22 21.03 6.33 4.31
C ILE A 22 22.06 7.19 3.58
N GLY A 23 23.07 6.55 3.01
CA GLY A 23 24.09 7.23 2.24
C GLY A 23 24.66 6.37 1.13
N PHE A 24 25.07 7.04 0.06
CA PHE A 24 25.68 6.42 -1.10
C PHE A 24 27.00 7.13 -1.41
N THR A 25 27.89 6.38 -2.05
CA THR A 25 29.20 6.85 -2.45
C THR A 25 29.36 6.62 -3.96
N ALA A 26 29.84 7.62 -4.68
CA ALA A 26 30.16 7.55 -6.10
C ALA A 26 31.59 7.99 -6.35
N GLN A 27 32.23 7.38 -7.35
CA GLN A 27 33.50 7.85 -7.89
C GLN A 27 33.23 8.90 -8.97
N LEU A 28 34.05 9.94 -9.01
CA LEU A 28 33.91 11.02 -10.00
C LEU A 28 34.61 10.62 -11.29
N SER A 29 33.89 10.54 -12.40
CA SER A 29 34.46 10.22 -13.72
C SER A 29 35.06 11.47 -14.40
N GLU A 30 35.96 11.27 -15.37
CA GLU A 30 36.49 12.39 -16.16
C GLU A 30 35.36 13.09 -16.94
N GLY A 31 35.19 14.40 -16.69
CA GLY A 31 34.16 15.22 -17.33
C GLY A 31 32.87 15.40 -16.52
N GLU A 32 32.70 14.69 -15.42
CA GLU A 32 31.55 14.90 -14.51
C GLU A 32 31.81 16.04 -13.53
N SER A 33 30.76 16.85 -13.30
CA SER A 33 30.79 17.87 -12.24
C SER A 33 30.44 17.24 -10.89
N VAL A 34 31.05 17.75 -9.81
CA VAL A 34 30.76 17.28 -8.45
C VAL A 34 29.28 17.51 -8.10
N GLU A 35 28.73 18.64 -8.53
CA GLU A 35 27.33 19.03 -8.31
C GLU A 35 26.37 18.04 -8.99
N GLN A 36 26.67 17.59 -10.21
CA GLN A 36 25.88 16.58 -10.92
C GLN A 36 25.86 15.26 -10.16
N VAL A 37 27.01 14.79 -9.69
CA VAL A 37 27.13 13.54 -8.94
C VAL A 37 26.41 13.63 -7.58
N ILE A 38 26.48 14.80 -6.90
CA ILE A 38 25.72 15.03 -5.66
C ILE A 38 24.21 14.96 -5.90
N GLU A 39 23.71 15.54 -6.99
CA GLU A 39 22.27 15.51 -7.28
C GLU A 39 21.79 14.08 -7.58
N GLN A 40 22.56 13.30 -8.34
CA GLN A 40 22.28 11.87 -8.58
C GLN A 40 22.26 11.07 -7.28
N LEU A 41 23.23 11.29 -6.39
CA LEU A 41 23.27 10.63 -5.09
C LEU A 41 22.08 11.03 -4.21
N ARG A 42 21.65 12.30 -4.28
CA ARG A 42 20.47 12.79 -3.57
C ARG A 42 19.20 12.11 -4.07
N GLU A 43 19.00 12.00 -5.39
CA GLU A 43 17.87 11.28 -5.95
C GLU A 43 17.86 9.80 -5.56
N LYS A 44 19.02 9.13 -5.55
CA LYS A 44 19.13 7.77 -5.03
C LYS A 44 18.71 7.66 -3.57
N VAL A 45 19.15 8.59 -2.71
CA VAL A 45 18.70 8.61 -1.30
C VAL A 45 17.19 8.82 -1.21
N LYS A 46 16.60 9.71 -2.02
CA LYS A 46 15.14 9.92 -2.04
C LYS A 46 14.37 8.68 -2.50
N GLN A 47 14.85 8.00 -3.53
CA GLN A 47 14.22 6.78 -4.05
C GLN A 47 14.29 5.61 -3.07
N ASN A 48 15.40 5.48 -2.34
CA ASN A 48 15.63 4.38 -1.39
C ASN A 48 15.19 4.73 0.04
N GLY A 49 14.92 5.99 0.34
CA GLY A 49 14.61 6.48 1.69
C GLY A 49 13.20 6.24 2.17
N GLY A 50 12.35 5.60 1.35
CA GLY A 50 10.94 5.40 1.64
C GLY A 50 10.14 6.71 1.66
N THR A 51 8.81 6.58 1.74
CA THR A 51 7.93 7.73 1.95
C THR A 51 8.13 8.27 3.36
N ASN A 52 8.03 9.60 3.54
CA ASN A 52 8.13 10.20 4.85
C ASN A 52 7.12 9.55 5.81
N ALA A 53 7.58 9.10 6.98
CA ALA A 53 6.72 8.46 7.98
C ALA A 53 5.51 9.32 8.33
N GLU A 54 5.67 10.66 8.35
CA GLU A 54 4.57 11.60 8.58
C GLU A 54 3.49 11.53 7.49
N GLU A 55 3.87 11.42 6.22
CA GLU A 55 2.93 11.28 5.11
C GLU A 55 2.19 9.92 5.17
N LEU A 56 2.90 8.86 5.55
CA LEU A 56 2.32 7.54 5.83
C LEU A 56 1.30 7.60 6.98
N TYR A 57 1.62 8.29 8.07
CA TYR A 57 0.67 8.46 9.18
C TYR A 57 -0.57 9.27 8.78
N GLN A 58 -0.37 10.34 8.02
CA GLN A 58 -1.48 11.17 7.54
C GLN A 58 -2.41 10.41 6.59
N THR A 59 -1.86 9.63 5.66
CA THR A 59 -2.64 8.79 4.75
C THR A 59 -3.38 7.68 5.50
N MET A 60 -2.73 7.00 6.44
CA MET A 60 -3.38 6.00 7.31
C MET A 60 -4.54 6.61 8.10
N TYR A 61 -4.34 7.78 8.70
CA TYR A 61 -5.35 8.44 9.51
C TYR A 61 -6.54 8.91 8.67
N ARG A 62 -6.28 9.41 7.45
CA ARG A 62 -7.34 9.73 6.48
C ARG A 62 -8.15 8.49 6.11
N GLY A 63 -7.49 7.39 5.72
CA GLY A 63 -8.15 6.14 5.36
C GLY A 63 -9.01 5.57 6.50
N ARG A 64 -8.54 5.65 7.75
CA ARG A 64 -9.33 5.26 8.92
C ARG A 64 -10.60 6.10 9.09
N ARG A 65 -10.53 7.42 8.86
CA ARG A 65 -11.70 8.29 8.94
C ARG A 65 -12.72 7.97 7.86
N GLU A 66 -12.24 7.73 6.63
CA GLU A 66 -13.10 7.37 5.51
C GLU A 66 -13.81 6.04 5.74
N LEU A 67 -13.08 5.02 6.24
CA LEU A 67 -13.67 3.74 6.64
C LEU A 67 -14.78 3.92 7.69
N ALA A 68 -14.50 4.66 8.77
CA ALA A 68 -15.49 4.90 9.81
C ALA A 68 -16.73 5.65 9.29
N GLU A 69 -16.55 6.56 8.32
CA GLU A 69 -17.66 7.24 7.68
C GLU A 69 -18.51 6.30 6.81
N LEU A 70 -17.85 5.44 6.02
CA LEU A 70 -18.52 4.44 5.19
C LEU A 70 -19.29 3.42 6.03
N GLU A 71 -18.69 2.90 7.10
CA GLU A 71 -19.34 2.00 8.04
C GLU A 71 -20.61 2.62 8.63
N ARG A 72 -20.54 3.90 9.03
CA ARG A 72 -21.71 4.63 9.52
C ARG A 72 -22.79 4.77 8.45
N LYS A 73 -22.42 5.05 7.19
CA LYS A 73 -23.37 5.16 6.08
C LYS A 73 -24.06 3.81 5.81
N ILE A 74 -23.29 2.72 5.76
CA ILE A 74 -23.82 1.36 5.56
C ILE A 74 -24.78 1.00 6.70
N LYS A 75 -24.40 1.29 7.95
CA LYS A 75 -25.25 1.02 9.11
C LYS A 75 -26.57 1.78 8.99
N ASN A 76 -26.52 3.09 8.74
CA ASN A 76 -27.73 3.91 8.61
C ASN A 76 -28.63 3.44 7.45
N ALA A 77 -28.05 3.08 6.30
CA ALA A 77 -28.80 2.56 5.16
C ALA A 77 -29.45 1.21 5.48
N THR A 78 -28.74 0.34 6.17
CA THR A 78 -29.26 -0.96 6.64
C THR A 78 -30.41 -0.77 7.62
N ASP A 79 -30.28 0.15 8.59
CA ASP A 79 -31.32 0.43 9.56
C ASP A 79 -32.59 0.99 8.88
N GLN A 80 -32.42 1.89 7.91
CA GLN A 80 -33.53 2.41 7.09
C GLN A 80 -34.19 1.31 6.24
N TRP A 81 -33.39 0.43 5.65
CA TRP A 81 -33.89 -0.71 4.90
C TRP A 81 -34.70 -1.66 5.78
N ASN A 82 -34.19 -2.00 6.97
CA ASN A 82 -34.89 -2.87 7.90
C ASN A 82 -36.22 -2.26 8.36
N ALA A 83 -36.23 -0.97 8.70
CA ALA A 83 -37.45 -0.26 9.09
C ALA A 83 -38.50 -0.22 7.95
N THR A 84 -38.06 0.03 6.72
CA THR A 84 -38.96 0.01 5.55
C THR A 84 -39.45 -1.39 5.22
N ALA A 85 -38.59 -2.41 5.32
CA ALA A 85 -38.98 -3.81 5.13
C ALA A 85 -40.00 -4.25 6.19
N GLU A 86 -39.82 -3.88 7.45
CA GLU A 86 -40.80 -4.14 8.52
C GLU A 86 -42.14 -3.45 8.27
N PHE A 87 -42.12 -2.17 7.88
CA PHE A 87 -43.33 -1.45 7.50
C PHE A 87 -44.07 -2.15 6.36
N LEU A 88 -43.36 -2.57 5.31
CA LEU A 88 -43.94 -3.29 4.17
C LEU A 88 -44.53 -4.64 4.57
N ARG A 89 -43.83 -5.40 5.43
CA ARG A 89 -44.36 -6.66 5.99
C ARG A 89 -45.64 -6.42 6.78
N ALA A 90 -45.73 -5.35 7.56
CA ALA A 90 -46.94 -4.97 8.29
C ALA A 90 -48.11 -4.62 7.35
N GLN A 91 -47.83 -4.09 6.16
CA GLN A 91 -48.82 -3.86 5.09
C GLN A 91 -49.14 -5.12 4.27
N GLY A 92 -48.58 -6.28 4.61
CA GLY A 92 -48.78 -7.54 3.90
C GLY A 92 -48.00 -7.68 2.58
N ILE A 93 -47.09 -6.74 2.29
CA ILE A 93 -46.18 -6.80 1.14
C ILE A 93 -44.96 -7.63 1.57
N LYS A 94 -44.60 -8.66 0.80
CA LYS A 94 -43.40 -9.47 1.06
C LYS A 94 -42.17 -8.74 0.50
N PRO A 95 -41.30 -8.15 1.34
CA PRO A 95 -40.16 -7.37 0.85
C PRO A 95 -39.10 -8.23 0.15
N ASP A 96 -39.13 -9.54 0.36
CA ASP A 96 -38.16 -10.50 -0.20
C ASP A 96 -38.57 -11.02 -1.59
N THR A 97 -39.63 -10.46 -2.20
CA THR A 97 -40.02 -10.81 -3.57
C THR A 97 -39.25 -9.96 -4.58
N GLY A 98 -38.72 -10.58 -5.64
CA GLY A 98 -37.84 -9.97 -6.66
C GLY A 98 -38.41 -8.79 -7.47
N ASN A 99 -39.59 -8.27 -7.11
CA ASN A 99 -40.20 -7.06 -7.69
C ASN A 99 -39.94 -5.79 -6.86
N MET A 100 -39.20 -5.87 -5.76
CA MET A 100 -38.66 -4.70 -5.07
C MET A 100 -37.38 -4.22 -5.78
N PRO A 101 -37.07 -2.91 -5.76
CA PRO A 101 -35.77 -2.43 -6.25
C PRO A 101 -34.67 -3.16 -5.46
N GLN A 102 -33.99 -4.08 -6.14
CA GLN A 102 -32.84 -4.75 -5.57
C GLN A 102 -31.71 -3.71 -5.51
N PHE A 103 -31.25 -3.39 -4.31
CA PHE A 103 -29.99 -2.66 -4.14
C PHE A 103 -28.85 -3.65 -4.38
N THR A 104 -28.71 -4.11 -5.63
CA THR A 104 -27.55 -4.88 -6.06
C THR A 104 -26.32 -4.00 -5.90
N ASN A 105 -25.44 -4.40 -4.99
CA ASN A 105 -24.06 -3.95 -4.88
C ASN A 105 -23.88 -2.45 -4.57
N LEU A 106 -24.06 -2.10 -3.29
CA LEU A 106 -23.55 -0.84 -2.71
C LEU A 106 -22.02 -0.81 -2.59
N LEU A 107 -21.35 -1.92 -2.87
CA LEU A 107 -19.90 -2.01 -3.06
C LEU A 107 -19.65 -2.34 -4.53
N PRO A 108 -18.73 -1.66 -5.22
CA PRO A 108 -18.32 -2.12 -6.55
C PRO A 108 -17.84 -3.56 -6.42
N GLU A 109 -18.36 -4.45 -7.27
CA GLU A 109 -17.80 -5.79 -7.42
C GLU A 109 -16.31 -5.60 -7.70
N ILE A 110 -15.47 -6.11 -6.79
CA ILE A 110 -14.06 -6.30 -7.05
C ILE A 110 -14.05 -7.24 -8.24
N LYS A 111 -13.77 -6.72 -9.43
CA LYS A 111 -13.43 -7.54 -10.57
C LYS A 111 -12.19 -8.30 -10.14
N GLU A 112 -12.33 -9.58 -9.86
CA GLU A 112 -11.24 -10.53 -9.81
C GLU A 112 -10.66 -10.62 -11.23
N GLU A 113 -9.93 -9.59 -11.66
CA GLU A 113 -9.00 -9.70 -12.77
C GLU A 113 -7.72 -10.29 -12.16
N ASP A 114 -7.59 -11.61 -12.31
CA ASP A 114 -6.38 -12.41 -12.24
C ASP A 114 -5.46 -12.20 -11.02
N SER A 115 -5.94 -12.57 -9.82
CA SER A 115 -5.02 -13.14 -8.83
C SER A 115 -4.91 -14.64 -9.08
N GLY A 116 -4.30 -15.00 -10.22
CA GLY A 116 -3.74 -16.33 -10.39
C GLY A 116 -2.65 -16.51 -9.35
N VAL A 117 -3.01 -17.07 -8.19
CA VAL A 117 -2.03 -17.67 -7.30
C VAL A 117 -1.47 -18.85 -8.09
N VAL A 118 -0.32 -18.63 -8.72
CA VAL A 118 0.52 -19.74 -9.17
C VAL A 118 0.96 -20.42 -7.88
N ASP A 119 0.32 -21.53 -7.53
CA ASP A 119 0.90 -22.51 -6.62
C ASP A 119 2.20 -22.97 -7.27
N GLY A 120 3.30 -22.31 -6.89
CA GLY A 120 4.62 -22.81 -7.17
C GLY A 120 4.80 -24.06 -6.33
N GLU A 121 4.53 -25.23 -6.91
CA GLU A 121 5.08 -26.48 -6.43
C GLU A 121 6.59 -26.28 -6.32
N ILE A 122 7.08 -26.15 -5.08
CA ILE A 122 8.51 -26.19 -4.79
C ILE A 122 8.89 -27.67 -5.00
N GLU A 123 9.42 -27.99 -6.18
CA GLU A 123 10.17 -29.22 -6.37
C GLU A 123 11.39 -29.17 -5.42
N GLU A 124 11.31 -29.89 -4.31
CA GLU A 124 12.47 -30.26 -3.50
C GLU A 124 13.38 -31.18 -4.32
N GLU A 125 14.25 -30.63 -5.16
CA GLU A 125 15.48 -31.31 -5.56
C GLU A 125 16.49 -31.23 -4.41
N LEU A 126 16.34 -32.16 -3.47
CA LEU A 126 17.41 -32.57 -2.56
C LEU A 126 18.43 -33.42 -3.35
N GLU A 127 19.33 -32.79 -4.10
CA GLU A 127 20.59 -33.43 -4.47
C GLU A 127 21.62 -33.21 -3.36
N VAL A 128 21.65 -34.19 -2.45
CA VAL A 128 22.77 -34.44 -1.57
C VAL A 128 23.85 -35.13 -2.41
N GLU A 129 24.78 -34.38 -3.00
CA GLU A 129 26.09 -34.93 -3.33
C GLU A 129 27.07 -34.65 -2.19
N SER A 130 27.17 -35.67 -1.35
CA SER A 130 28.32 -35.91 -0.50
C SER A 130 29.58 -36.18 -1.34
N SER A 131 30.71 -35.73 -0.79
CA SER A 131 32.06 -36.32 -0.88
C SER A 131 33.11 -35.61 -1.76
N ASP A 132 34.17 -35.21 -1.04
CA ASP A 132 35.58 -35.20 -1.41
C ASP A 132 36.13 -34.08 -2.32
N PHE A 133 36.69 -33.03 -1.69
CA PHE A 133 38.15 -32.80 -1.57
C PHE A 133 38.50 -31.60 -0.68
#